data_AF-A0A2M7ADD6-F1
#
_entry.id   AF-A0A2M7ADD6-F1
#
_cell.length_a   1.000
_cell.length_b   1.000
_cell.length_c   1.000
_cell.angle_alpha   90.00
_cell.angle_beta   90.00
_cell.angle_gamma   90.00
#
_symmetry.space_group_name_H-M   'P 1'
#
loop_
_entity.id
_entity.type
_entity.pdbx_description
1 polymer ?
#
loop_
_entity_poly.entity_id
_entity_poly.type
_entity_poly.pdbx_seq_one_letter_code
_entity_poly.pdbx_strand_id
1 'polypeptide(L)'
;MMEKHPGKVCSTCYLALCVVASLAVAIPGRSQALLPQDARLAIAGDSITEQKLYSKYMEAYLVACAGRTDISVFQYGWGGERAQGFAARLANDLADFRPTIVTTCYGMNDGSYRPYEDSIGAYYEQFMRATIAGLKEMGIPTIVVGSPGAVDTKYFRAGQKWGEVDVSIGYNDNLRHLRDIDEKLAKEFALTFVDVHTPLIGAMAKGKMALGEDYDVCGRDGVHPGPNGQLVMAYAFLKALGCDGNLGTIHIDMSGGTTVTEGHKVLSTGAGKAEIESSRYPFCLDGDAKSSGGTRSIVAYFPFNQDLNRITLKVSHLDSEKAKVTWGEETQEFTRAQLESGVNLAEIFQRTPFDTAFRNVLQAVAVKQSYETNMIKGVITQFRFLNSEFKDDAEVKAATEVLRKKLMERHAPLEANVRAAVVPVKHTISVEAVK
;
A
#
# COMPACT_ATOMS: atom_id res chain seq x y z
N MET A 1 -42.94 -81.78 7.63
CA MET A 1 -41.79 -82.68 7.34
C MET A 1 -41.01 -82.08 6.18
N MET A 2 -39.70 -81.93 6.39
CA MET A 2 -38.60 -81.96 5.42
C MET A 2 -38.69 -81.20 4.09
N GLU A 3 -37.72 -80.28 3.95
CA GLU A 3 -36.81 -80.08 2.80
C GLU A 3 -37.29 -80.44 1.39
N LYS A 4 -37.22 -79.45 0.48
CA LYS A 4 -36.22 -79.41 -0.60
C LYS A 4 -36.45 -78.20 -1.53
N HIS A 5 -35.40 -77.43 -1.74
CA HIS A 5 -35.17 -76.68 -2.99
C HIS A 5 -34.82 -77.68 -4.12
N PRO A 6 -35.12 -77.40 -5.41
CA PRO A 6 -34.38 -76.38 -6.16
C PRO A 6 -35.10 -75.68 -7.33
N GLY A 7 -34.49 -74.61 -7.87
CA GLY A 7 -34.35 -74.46 -9.32
C GLY A 7 -35.06 -73.30 -10.03
N LYS A 8 -34.31 -72.20 -10.21
CA LYS A 8 -34.20 -71.29 -11.38
C LYS A 8 -35.48 -70.70 -12.01
N VAL A 9 -35.64 -69.38 -11.91
CA VAL A 9 -36.11 -68.54 -13.03
C VAL A 9 -35.34 -67.21 -13.06
N CYS A 10 -34.98 -66.84 -14.29
CA CYS A 10 -34.25 -65.67 -14.76
C CYS A 10 -34.89 -64.34 -14.31
N SER A 11 -34.08 -63.41 -13.79
CA SER A 11 -34.51 -62.04 -13.50
C SER A 11 -33.61 -61.05 -14.23
N THR A 12 -34.19 -60.40 -15.23
CA THR A 12 -33.59 -59.29 -15.98
C THR A 12 -33.54 -58.06 -15.07
N CYS A 13 -32.35 -57.63 -14.67
CA CYS A 13 -32.15 -56.41 -13.88
C CYS A 13 -32.26 -55.17 -14.77
N TYR A 14 -33.30 -54.36 -14.59
CA TYR A 14 -33.29 -52.95 -15.00
C TYR A 14 -32.55 -52.14 -13.93
N LEU A 15 -31.31 -51.75 -14.21
CA LEU A 15 -30.55 -50.82 -13.38
C LEU A 15 -30.94 -49.39 -13.79
N ALA A 16 -31.81 -48.74 -13.02
CA ALA A 16 -32.07 -47.31 -13.16
C ALA A 16 -30.91 -46.53 -12.53
N LEU A 17 -30.04 -45.96 -13.37
CA LEU A 17 -28.92 -45.12 -12.95
C LEU A 17 -29.43 -43.71 -12.64
N CYS A 18 -29.71 -43.42 -11.36
CA CYS A 18 -29.94 -42.06 -10.90
C CYS A 18 -28.60 -41.30 -10.87
N VAL A 19 -28.35 -40.49 -11.91
CA VAL A 19 -27.23 -39.53 -11.91
C VAL A 19 -27.62 -38.38 -10.99
N VAL A 20 -27.08 -38.39 -9.76
CA VAL A 20 -27.12 -37.23 -8.86
C VAL A 20 -26.04 -36.26 -9.35
N ALA A 21 -26.46 -35.20 -10.03
CA ALA A 21 -25.58 -34.10 -10.37
C ALA A 21 -25.22 -33.32 -9.10
N SER A 22 -24.04 -33.59 -8.55
CA SER A 22 -23.46 -32.81 -7.45
C SER A 22 -23.11 -31.41 -7.96
N LEU A 23 -23.99 -30.44 -7.70
CA LEU A 23 -23.68 -29.02 -7.81
C LEU A 23 -22.59 -28.71 -6.78
N ALA A 24 -21.34 -28.69 -7.22
CA ALA A 24 -20.25 -28.13 -6.45
C ALA A 24 -20.51 -26.63 -6.29
N VAL A 25 -21.03 -26.23 -5.14
CA VAL A 25 -21.04 -24.83 -4.71
C VAL A 25 -19.57 -24.43 -4.60
N ALA A 26 -19.11 -23.59 -5.53
CA ALA A 26 -17.81 -22.95 -5.41
C ALA A 26 -17.86 -22.06 -4.17
N ILE A 27 -17.25 -22.53 -3.08
CA ILE A 27 -16.92 -21.67 -1.94
C ILE A 27 -15.99 -20.59 -2.53
N PRO A 28 -16.34 -19.30 -2.50
CA PRO A 28 -15.42 -18.26 -2.93
C PRO A 28 -14.15 -18.47 -2.13
N GLY A 29 -13.05 -18.75 -2.84
CA GLY A 29 -11.76 -18.99 -2.22
C GLY A 29 -11.49 -17.84 -1.26
N ARG A 30 -11.17 -18.16 0.00
CA ARG A 30 -10.62 -17.16 0.93
C ARG A 30 -9.52 -16.44 0.15
N SER A 31 -9.72 -15.16 -0.13
CA SER A 31 -8.63 -14.28 -0.58
C SER A 31 -7.49 -14.52 0.39
N GLN A 32 -6.42 -15.17 -0.09
CA GLN A 32 -5.26 -15.43 0.73
C GLN A 32 -4.78 -14.06 1.20
N ALA A 33 -4.72 -13.85 2.51
CA ALA A 33 -4.24 -12.57 3.05
C ALA A 33 -2.90 -12.26 2.39
N LEU A 34 -2.85 -11.21 1.57
CA LEU A 34 -1.68 -10.90 0.74
C LEU A 34 -0.47 -10.53 1.60
N LEU A 35 -0.72 -10.14 2.85
CA LEU A 35 0.27 -9.94 3.91
C LEU A 35 0.20 -11.10 4.93
N PRO A 36 0.86 -12.26 4.70
CA PRO A 36 0.97 -13.32 5.69
C PRO A 36 1.64 -12.85 6.99
N GLN A 37 1.56 -13.69 8.03
CA GLN A 37 2.35 -13.48 9.25
C GLN A 37 3.86 -13.45 8.92
N ASP A 38 4.61 -12.63 9.64
CA ASP A 38 6.06 -12.46 9.48
C ASP A 38 6.46 -11.97 8.06
N ALA A 39 5.57 -11.21 7.42
CA ALA A 39 5.75 -10.74 6.06
C ALA A 39 7.03 -9.89 5.89
N ARG A 40 7.77 -10.17 4.81
CA ARG A 40 8.91 -9.36 4.36
C ARG A 40 8.56 -8.76 3.00
N LEU A 41 8.16 -7.49 3.00
CA LEU A 41 7.68 -6.76 1.84
C LEU A 41 8.82 -6.00 1.17
N ALA A 42 9.19 -6.42 -0.04
CA ALA A 42 10.10 -5.68 -0.91
C ALA A 42 9.32 -4.76 -1.85
N ILE A 43 9.64 -3.47 -1.84
CA ILE A 43 9.00 -2.46 -2.71
C ILE A 43 9.97 -2.09 -3.83
N ALA A 44 9.79 -2.66 -5.03
CA ALA A 44 10.66 -2.44 -6.18
C ALA A 44 10.03 -1.45 -7.19
N GLY A 45 10.87 -0.58 -7.74
CA GLY A 45 10.48 0.36 -8.77
C GLY A 45 11.61 1.30 -9.16
N ASP A 46 11.28 2.32 -9.93
CA ASP A 46 12.25 3.23 -10.53
C ASP A 46 12.60 4.46 -9.63
N SER A 47 12.86 5.63 -10.24
CA SER A 47 13.15 6.89 -9.53
C SER A 47 12.02 7.29 -8.59
N ILE A 48 10.76 7.02 -8.94
CA ILE A 48 9.61 7.40 -8.11
C ILE A 48 9.62 6.61 -6.79
N THR A 49 10.14 5.38 -6.83
CA THR A 49 10.39 4.56 -5.63
C THR A 49 11.64 5.03 -4.90
N GLU A 50 12.70 5.40 -5.61
CA GLU A 50 13.92 5.97 -5.01
C GLU A 50 13.64 7.30 -4.28
N GLN A 51 12.54 8.02 -4.58
CA GLN A 51 12.11 9.19 -3.79
C GLN A 51 11.67 8.83 -2.36
N LYS A 52 11.31 7.56 -2.10
CA LYS A 52 10.98 7.02 -0.78
C LYS A 52 9.79 7.71 -0.08
N LEU A 53 8.79 8.16 -0.83
CA LEU A 53 7.57 8.74 -0.24
C LEU A 53 6.48 7.68 -0.11
N TYR A 54 6.01 7.06 -1.19
CA TYR A 54 4.95 6.06 -1.12
C TYR A 54 5.40 4.82 -0.33
N SER A 55 6.65 4.37 -0.50
CA SER A 55 7.22 3.26 0.28
C SER A 55 7.30 3.57 1.78
N LYS A 56 7.61 4.82 2.13
CA LYS A 56 7.62 5.29 3.52
C LYS A 56 6.20 5.35 4.09
N TYR A 57 5.22 5.84 3.31
CA TYR A 57 3.82 5.87 3.72
C TYR A 57 3.26 4.46 3.90
N MET A 58 3.57 3.54 3.00
CA MET A 58 3.18 2.14 3.12
C MET A 58 3.74 1.50 4.40
N GLU A 59 5.04 1.65 4.64
CA GLU A 59 5.65 1.07 5.84
C GLU A 59 5.10 1.68 7.13
N ALA A 60 5.04 3.03 7.22
CA ALA A 60 4.50 3.71 8.39
C ALA A 60 3.04 3.34 8.64
N TYR A 61 2.24 3.20 7.57
CA TYR A 61 0.86 2.72 7.68
C TYR A 61 0.80 1.30 8.24
N LEU A 62 1.58 0.36 7.69
CA LEU A 62 1.55 -1.04 8.10
C LEU A 62 1.94 -1.20 9.57
N VAL A 63 2.99 -0.52 10.03
CA VAL A 63 3.47 -0.67 11.41
C VAL A 63 2.65 0.12 12.44
N ALA A 64 2.22 1.35 12.11
CA ALA A 64 1.57 2.24 13.08
C ALA A 64 0.04 2.29 12.95
N CYS A 65 -0.50 2.26 11.73
CA CYS A 65 -1.95 2.32 11.51
C CYS A 65 -2.56 0.92 11.54
N ALA A 66 -2.09 0.02 10.68
CA ALA A 66 -2.56 -1.35 10.64
C ALA A 66 -2.11 -2.17 11.87
N GLY A 67 -1.07 -1.72 12.59
CA GLY A 67 -0.60 -2.35 13.83
C GLY A 67 0.18 -3.65 13.62
N ARG A 68 0.79 -3.84 12.43
CA ARG A 68 1.58 -5.04 12.11
C ARG A 68 2.94 -4.98 12.79
N THR A 69 3.08 -5.71 13.88
CA THR A 69 4.35 -5.82 14.63
C THR A 69 5.27 -6.92 14.11
N ASP A 70 4.79 -7.74 13.18
CA ASP A 70 5.45 -8.90 12.58
C ASP A 70 5.95 -8.63 11.14
N ILE A 71 5.69 -7.44 10.58
CA ILE A 71 6.10 -7.12 9.21
C ILE A 71 7.47 -6.45 9.17
N SER A 72 8.25 -6.72 8.12
CA SER A 72 9.43 -5.94 7.71
C SER A 72 9.26 -5.43 6.29
N VAL A 73 9.69 -4.21 6.02
CA VAL A 73 9.59 -3.58 4.69
C VAL A 73 10.97 -3.13 4.25
N PHE A 74 11.29 -3.27 2.96
CA PHE A 74 12.55 -2.80 2.39
C PHE A 74 12.29 -2.25 0.99
N GLN A 75 12.78 -1.04 0.69
CA GLN A 75 12.61 -0.46 -0.64
C GLN A 75 13.82 -0.72 -1.56
N TYR A 76 13.53 -0.96 -2.83
CA TYR A 76 14.46 -1.32 -3.89
C TYR A 76 14.39 -0.33 -5.07
N GLY A 77 14.09 0.95 -4.78
CA GLY A 77 13.95 2.00 -5.77
C GLY A 77 15.26 2.36 -6.46
N TRP A 78 15.22 2.52 -7.79
CA TRP A 78 16.39 2.87 -8.60
C TRP A 78 16.09 3.86 -9.73
N GLY A 79 16.71 5.02 -9.67
CA GLY A 79 16.49 6.13 -10.59
C GLY A 79 16.89 5.85 -12.03
N GLY A 80 15.97 6.14 -12.95
CA GLY A 80 16.13 5.86 -14.39
C GLY A 80 16.01 4.37 -14.75
N GLU A 81 15.75 3.49 -13.78
CA GLU A 81 15.61 2.07 -14.05
C GLU A 81 14.36 1.77 -14.89
N ARG A 82 14.50 0.78 -15.76
CA ARG A 82 13.45 0.12 -16.53
C ARG A 82 13.25 -1.29 -15.98
N ALA A 83 12.14 -1.95 -16.32
CA ALA A 83 11.87 -3.32 -15.89
C ALA A 83 13.05 -4.28 -16.19
N GLN A 84 13.76 -4.06 -17.30
CA GLN A 84 14.96 -4.81 -17.67
C GLN A 84 16.10 -4.72 -16.64
N GLY A 85 16.31 -3.55 -16.05
CA GLY A 85 17.36 -3.33 -15.06
C GLY A 85 17.12 -4.13 -13.79
N PHE A 86 15.86 -4.15 -13.34
CA PHE A 86 15.46 -4.91 -12.15
C PHE A 86 15.52 -6.42 -12.41
N ALA A 87 15.01 -6.88 -13.55
CA ALA A 87 15.14 -8.27 -14.00
C ALA A 87 16.60 -8.77 -13.93
N ALA A 88 17.56 -7.91 -14.28
CA ALA A 88 18.98 -8.23 -14.27
C ALA A 88 19.67 -8.18 -12.89
N ARG A 89 19.01 -7.70 -11.83
CA ARG A 89 19.59 -7.59 -10.47
C ARG A 89 18.80 -8.29 -9.37
N LEU A 90 17.54 -8.68 -9.61
CA LEU A 90 16.63 -9.15 -8.56
C LEU A 90 17.21 -10.29 -7.70
N ALA A 91 17.88 -11.27 -8.30
CA ALA A 91 18.42 -12.41 -7.54
C ALA A 91 19.54 -11.98 -6.59
N ASN A 92 20.43 -11.09 -7.06
CA ASN A 92 21.54 -10.55 -6.29
C ASN A 92 21.06 -9.63 -5.16
N ASP A 93 20.07 -8.79 -5.45
CA ASP A 93 19.67 -7.70 -4.57
C ASP A 93 18.68 -8.13 -3.50
N LEU A 94 17.83 -9.12 -3.81
CA LEU A 94 16.83 -9.64 -2.87
C LEU A 94 17.37 -10.77 -1.96
N ALA A 95 18.57 -11.30 -2.26
CA ALA A 95 19.13 -12.50 -1.62
C ALA A 95 19.15 -12.45 -0.08
N ASP A 96 19.53 -11.31 0.50
CA ASP A 96 19.70 -11.19 1.95
C ASP A 96 18.40 -10.88 2.69
N PHE A 97 17.53 -10.06 2.08
CA PHE A 97 16.22 -9.72 2.66
C PHE A 97 15.22 -10.87 2.55
N ARG A 98 15.35 -11.72 1.51
CA ARG A 98 14.50 -12.89 1.24
C ARG A 98 13.01 -12.55 1.31
N PRO A 99 12.50 -11.61 0.50
CA PRO A 99 11.11 -11.17 0.65
C PRO A 99 10.11 -12.32 0.58
N THR A 100 8.99 -12.19 1.28
CA THR A 100 7.82 -13.06 1.09
C THR A 100 6.83 -12.44 0.11
N ILE A 101 6.94 -11.13 -0.11
CA ILE A 101 6.11 -10.34 -1.00
C ILE A 101 7.00 -9.35 -1.74
N VAL A 102 6.80 -9.21 -3.05
CA VAL A 102 7.44 -8.16 -3.85
C VAL A 102 6.36 -7.37 -4.58
N THR A 103 6.35 -6.05 -4.42
CA THR A 103 5.58 -5.15 -5.27
C THR A 103 6.48 -4.58 -6.36
N THR A 104 5.98 -4.47 -7.59
CA THR A 104 6.67 -3.78 -8.69
C THR A 104 5.94 -2.50 -9.07
N CYS A 105 6.66 -1.45 -9.46
CA CYS A 105 6.12 -0.21 -10.01
C CYS A 105 7.10 0.33 -11.07
N TYR A 106 6.97 -0.14 -12.31
CA TYR A 106 7.82 0.23 -13.45
C TYR A 106 6.95 0.76 -14.60
N GLY A 107 7.56 1.24 -15.69
CA GLY A 107 6.86 1.76 -16.86
C GLY A 107 7.16 3.23 -17.17
N MET A 108 7.49 4.07 -16.17
CA MET A 108 7.76 5.49 -16.39
C MET A 108 8.98 5.72 -17.29
N ASN A 109 10.04 4.93 -17.16
CA ASN A 109 11.20 5.02 -18.05
C ASN A 109 11.08 4.13 -19.29
N ASP A 110 10.33 3.02 -19.17
CA ASP A 110 10.10 2.05 -20.24
C ASP A 110 9.30 2.65 -21.39
N GLY A 111 8.29 3.48 -21.07
CA GLY A 111 7.52 4.28 -22.03
C GLY A 111 8.38 5.22 -22.88
N SER A 112 9.64 5.43 -22.49
CA SER A 112 10.66 6.19 -23.25
C SER A 112 10.27 7.64 -23.53
N TYR A 113 9.31 8.21 -22.78
CA TYR A 113 8.87 9.59 -22.90
C TYR A 113 8.45 9.99 -24.33
N ARG A 114 7.76 9.08 -25.03
CA ARG A 114 7.29 9.21 -26.42
C ARG A 114 5.86 8.62 -26.57
N PRO A 115 5.14 8.84 -27.69
CA PRO A 115 3.87 8.14 -27.94
C PRO A 115 4.04 6.62 -27.88
N TYR A 116 2.96 5.90 -27.58
CA TYR A 116 2.99 4.44 -27.59
C TYR A 116 3.30 3.90 -28.98
N GLU A 117 4.17 2.89 -29.02
CA GLU A 117 4.46 2.08 -30.19
C GLU A 117 4.49 0.61 -29.73
N ASP A 118 4.07 -0.33 -30.57
CA ASP A 118 4.05 -1.76 -30.22
C ASP A 118 5.42 -2.27 -29.79
N SER A 119 6.51 -1.69 -30.31
CA SER A 119 7.88 -2.03 -29.89
C SER A 119 8.19 -1.66 -28.42
N ILE A 120 7.59 -0.57 -27.91
CA ILE A 120 7.70 -0.17 -26.50
C ILE A 120 6.97 -1.18 -25.63
N GLY A 121 5.72 -1.49 -25.98
CA GLY A 121 4.91 -2.46 -25.25
C GLY A 121 5.54 -3.85 -25.24
N ALA A 122 6.04 -4.33 -26.39
CA ALA A 122 6.70 -5.63 -26.49
C ALA A 122 7.96 -5.72 -25.62
N TYR A 123 8.81 -4.67 -25.62
CA TYR A 123 10.01 -4.62 -24.78
C TYR A 123 9.65 -4.58 -23.30
N TYR A 124 8.66 -3.75 -22.92
CA TYR A 124 8.18 -3.69 -21.53
C TYR A 124 7.61 -5.03 -21.06
N GLU A 125 6.72 -5.64 -21.86
CA GLU A 125 6.11 -6.94 -21.55
C GLU A 125 7.18 -8.02 -21.36
N GLN A 126 8.18 -8.08 -22.25
CA GLN A 126 9.28 -9.03 -22.16
C GLN A 126 9.98 -8.96 -20.79
N PHE A 127 10.30 -7.76 -20.31
CA PHE A 127 11.09 -7.61 -19.09
C PHE A 127 10.26 -7.59 -17.80
N MET A 128 8.99 -7.17 -17.85
CA MET A 128 8.08 -7.42 -16.75
C MET A 128 7.81 -8.92 -16.57
N ARG A 129 7.64 -9.65 -17.68
CA ARG A 129 7.57 -11.12 -17.67
C ARG A 129 8.85 -11.75 -17.12
N ALA A 130 10.03 -11.28 -17.53
CA ALA A 130 11.30 -11.76 -16.99
C ALA A 130 11.44 -11.48 -15.48
N THR A 131 11.00 -10.30 -15.03
CA THR A 131 10.93 -9.95 -13.60
C THR A 131 10.05 -10.93 -12.83
N ILE A 132 8.82 -11.15 -13.29
CA ILE A 132 7.88 -12.07 -12.65
C ILE A 132 8.44 -13.50 -12.62
N ALA A 133 9.01 -13.97 -13.74
CA ALA A 133 9.61 -15.30 -13.83
C ALA A 133 10.78 -15.45 -12.85
N GLY A 134 11.69 -14.47 -12.79
CA GLY A 134 12.81 -14.48 -11.85
C GLY A 134 12.37 -14.48 -10.39
N LEU A 135 11.34 -13.70 -10.04
CA LEU A 135 10.77 -13.72 -8.68
C LEU A 135 10.13 -15.08 -8.36
N LYS A 136 9.44 -15.72 -9.31
CA LYS A 136 8.89 -17.08 -9.13
C LYS A 136 10.01 -18.12 -8.97
N GLU A 137 11.09 -18.01 -9.74
CA GLU A 137 12.25 -18.91 -9.64
C GLU A 137 12.97 -18.78 -8.28
N MET A 138 13.02 -17.57 -7.73
CA MET A 138 13.49 -17.33 -6.35
C MET A 138 12.55 -17.90 -5.27
N GLY A 139 11.39 -18.42 -5.64
CA GLY A 139 10.39 -18.96 -4.71
C GLY A 139 9.63 -17.90 -3.93
N ILE A 140 9.50 -16.67 -4.45
CA ILE A 140 8.74 -15.60 -3.81
C ILE A 140 7.24 -15.97 -3.81
N PRO A 141 6.59 -16.14 -2.65
CA PRO A 141 5.21 -16.61 -2.57
C PRO A 141 4.18 -15.64 -3.16
N THR A 142 4.36 -14.34 -2.93
CA THR A 142 3.40 -13.31 -3.34
C THR A 142 4.09 -12.27 -4.21
N ILE A 143 3.58 -12.06 -5.42
CA ILE A 143 4.05 -11.01 -6.33
C ILE A 143 2.87 -10.11 -6.63
N VAL A 144 3.05 -8.80 -6.44
CA VAL A 144 2.06 -7.76 -6.68
C VAL A 144 2.56 -6.89 -7.83
N VAL A 145 1.92 -7.02 -8.99
CA VAL A 145 2.29 -6.29 -10.20
C VAL A 145 1.58 -4.93 -10.21
N GLY A 146 2.29 -3.87 -9.85
CA GLY A 146 1.77 -2.50 -9.93
C GLY A 146 2.09 -1.85 -11.26
N SER A 147 1.09 -1.13 -11.79
CA SER A 147 1.23 -0.35 -13.01
C SER A 147 2.09 0.91 -12.81
N PRO A 148 2.61 1.53 -13.90
CA PRO A 148 3.20 2.85 -13.80
C PRO A 148 2.19 3.89 -13.27
N GLY A 149 2.71 4.97 -12.72
CA GLY A 149 1.91 6.14 -12.39
C GLY A 149 1.48 6.93 -13.63
N ALA A 150 1.38 8.25 -13.46
CA ALA A 150 1.02 9.20 -14.50
C ALA A 150 2.06 10.33 -14.59
N VAL A 151 2.00 11.11 -15.65
CA VAL A 151 2.69 12.41 -15.76
C VAL A 151 1.72 13.56 -15.58
N ASP A 152 2.22 14.69 -15.06
CA ASP A 152 1.36 15.83 -14.74
C ASP A 152 0.84 16.50 -16.01
N THR A 153 -0.47 16.74 -16.11
CA THR A 153 -1.10 17.29 -17.31
C THR A 153 -0.72 18.74 -17.62
N LYS A 154 -0.13 19.46 -16.66
CA LYS A 154 0.39 20.82 -16.90
C LYS A 154 1.91 20.85 -17.04
N TYR A 155 2.61 20.17 -16.13
CA TYR A 155 4.05 20.36 -15.98
C TYR A 155 4.91 19.45 -16.84
N PHE A 156 4.39 18.29 -17.28
CA PHE A 156 5.16 17.37 -18.10
C PHE A 156 5.49 17.98 -19.45
N ARG A 157 6.76 18.38 -19.63
CA ARG A 157 7.26 18.99 -20.88
C ARG A 157 6.33 20.09 -21.40
N ALA A 158 5.89 20.96 -20.48
CA ALA A 158 4.87 21.98 -20.70
C ALA A 158 5.05 22.74 -22.03
N GLY A 159 3.95 22.84 -22.79
CA GLY A 159 3.91 23.56 -24.07
C GLY A 159 4.41 22.77 -25.28
N GLN A 160 4.95 21.55 -25.10
CA GLN A 160 5.33 20.69 -26.22
C GLN A 160 4.13 19.88 -26.73
N LYS A 161 4.16 19.52 -28.03
CA LYS A 161 3.13 18.71 -28.68
C LYS A 161 3.74 17.62 -29.58
N TRP A 162 3.01 16.53 -29.75
CA TRP A 162 3.23 15.51 -30.78
C TRP A 162 2.11 15.60 -31.82
N GLY A 163 2.37 16.32 -32.92
CA GLY A 163 1.32 16.76 -33.82
C GLY A 163 0.38 17.72 -33.08
N GLU A 164 -0.92 17.43 -33.08
CA GLU A 164 -1.93 18.22 -32.38
C GLU A 164 -2.13 17.81 -30.91
N VAL A 165 -1.52 16.70 -30.47
CA VAL A 165 -1.71 16.14 -29.13
C VAL A 165 -0.68 16.72 -28.17
N ASP A 166 -1.12 17.20 -27.00
CA ASP A 166 -0.22 17.60 -25.92
C ASP A 166 0.59 16.40 -25.44
N VAL A 167 1.90 16.60 -25.19
CA VAL A 167 2.79 15.49 -24.81
C VAL A 167 2.40 14.82 -23.50
N SER A 168 1.76 15.54 -22.57
CA SER A 168 1.26 14.95 -21.32
C SER A 168 0.08 14.00 -21.57
N ILE A 169 -0.79 14.32 -22.53
CA ILE A 169 -1.89 13.46 -22.95
C ILE A 169 -1.32 12.22 -23.65
N GLY A 170 -0.44 12.44 -24.63
CA GLY A 170 0.16 11.35 -25.40
C GLY A 170 0.97 10.40 -24.52
N TYR A 171 1.69 10.92 -23.52
CA TYR A 171 2.50 10.06 -22.66
C TYR A 171 1.68 9.35 -21.60
N ASN A 172 0.65 9.98 -21.04
CA ASN A 172 -0.29 9.27 -20.18
C ASN A 172 -1.03 8.16 -20.94
N ASP A 173 -1.32 8.34 -22.24
CA ASP A 173 -1.85 7.24 -23.06
C ASP A 173 -0.86 6.07 -23.21
N ASN A 174 0.43 6.36 -23.42
CA ASN A 174 1.47 5.32 -23.40
C ASN A 174 1.54 4.59 -22.05
N LEU A 175 1.58 5.33 -20.94
CA LEU A 175 1.59 4.73 -19.60
C LEU A 175 0.32 3.90 -19.33
N ARG A 176 -0.83 4.30 -19.86
CA ARG A 176 -2.07 3.50 -19.82
C ARG A 176 -1.91 2.18 -20.57
N HIS A 177 -1.29 2.17 -21.75
CA HIS A 177 -0.98 0.93 -22.48
C HIS A 177 -0.02 0.02 -21.70
N LEU A 178 1.00 0.56 -21.03
CA LEU A 178 1.90 -0.23 -20.17
C LEU A 178 1.18 -0.78 -18.93
N ARG A 179 0.28 0.00 -18.34
CA ARG A 179 -0.62 -0.44 -17.27
C ARG A 179 -1.48 -1.63 -17.71
N ASP A 180 -2.00 -1.62 -18.93
CA ASP A 180 -2.80 -2.73 -19.47
C ASP A 180 -1.95 -4.01 -19.70
N ILE A 181 -0.67 -3.85 -20.05
CA ILE A 181 0.29 -4.96 -20.12
C ILE A 181 0.52 -5.57 -18.73
N ASP A 182 0.68 -4.75 -17.69
CA ASP A 182 0.83 -5.24 -16.31
C ASP A 182 -0.41 -6.00 -15.83
N GLU A 183 -1.61 -5.52 -16.15
CA GLU A 183 -2.85 -6.24 -15.84
C GLU A 183 -2.93 -7.58 -16.59
N LYS A 184 -2.57 -7.59 -17.88
CA LYS A 184 -2.48 -8.81 -18.70
C LYS A 184 -1.52 -9.82 -18.07
N LEU A 185 -0.31 -9.41 -17.71
CA LEU A 185 0.70 -10.27 -17.11
C LEU A 185 0.25 -10.78 -15.73
N ALA A 186 -0.33 -9.93 -14.89
CA ALA A 186 -0.86 -10.35 -13.61
C ALA A 186 -1.95 -11.44 -13.78
N LYS A 187 -2.88 -11.27 -14.73
CA LYS A 187 -3.88 -12.31 -15.06
C LYS A 187 -3.22 -13.60 -15.55
N GLU A 188 -2.27 -13.49 -16.48
CA GLU A 188 -1.57 -14.64 -17.04
C GLU A 188 -0.83 -15.47 -15.98
N PHE A 189 -0.18 -14.80 -15.03
CA PHE A 189 0.58 -15.46 -13.96
C PHE A 189 -0.24 -15.74 -12.70
N ALA A 190 -1.54 -15.44 -12.70
CA ALA A 190 -2.47 -15.52 -11.56
C ALA A 190 -1.97 -14.75 -10.32
N LEU A 191 -1.52 -13.51 -10.55
CA LEU A 191 -0.97 -12.60 -9.55
C LEU A 191 -1.94 -11.46 -9.23
N THR A 192 -1.69 -10.75 -8.14
CA THR A 192 -2.40 -9.52 -7.81
C THR A 192 -1.90 -8.39 -8.70
N PHE A 193 -2.83 -7.69 -9.34
CA PHE A 193 -2.59 -6.46 -10.08
C PHE A 193 -2.95 -5.23 -9.24
N VAL A 194 -2.15 -4.16 -9.34
CA VAL A 194 -2.42 -2.86 -8.70
C VAL A 194 -2.44 -1.77 -9.75
N ASP A 195 -3.57 -1.11 -9.88
CA ASP A 195 -3.69 0.06 -10.74
C ASP A 195 -3.28 1.33 -10.00
N VAL A 196 -2.09 1.85 -10.31
CA VAL A 196 -1.57 3.12 -9.81
C VAL A 196 -1.93 4.28 -10.75
N HIS A 197 -1.94 4.02 -12.06
CA HIS A 197 -2.22 5.00 -13.11
C HIS A 197 -3.60 5.65 -12.96
N THR A 198 -4.66 4.85 -12.91
CA THR A 198 -6.04 5.38 -12.93
C THR A 198 -6.37 6.24 -11.70
N PRO A 199 -6.02 5.83 -10.45
CA PRO A 199 -6.21 6.70 -9.28
C PRO A 199 -5.46 8.03 -9.38
N LEU A 200 -4.23 8.04 -9.89
CA LEU A 200 -3.45 9.28 -10.07
C LEU A 200 -4.10 10.22 -11.08
N ILE A 201 -4.50 9.72 -12.25
CA ILE A 201 -5.22 10.51 -13.27
C ILE A 201 -6.51 11.09 -12.68
N GLY A 202 -7.30 10.27 -11.98
CA GLY A 202 -8.57 10.70 -11.39
C GLY A 202 -8.42 11.75 -10.29
N ALA A 203 -7.47 11.55 -9.37
CA ALA A 203 -7.19 12.49 -8.30
C ALA A 203 -6.60 13.81 -8.83
N MET A 204 -5.73 13.74 -9.83
CA MET A 204 -5.15 14.90 -10.50
C MET A 204 -6.22 15.74 -11.22
N ALA A 205 -7.08 15.12 -12.02
CA ALA A 205 -8.15 15.83 -12.73
C ALA A 205 -9.08 16.56 -11.75
N LYS A 206 -9.55 15.87 -10.69
CA LYS A 206 -10.41 16.47 -9.66
C LYS A 206 -9.68 17.56 -8.87
N GLY A 207 -8.42 17.35 -8.51
CA GLY A 207 -7.61 18.31 -7.77
C GLY A 207 -7.37 19.59 -8.55
N LYS A 208 -6.96 19.50 -9.82
CA LYS A 208 -6.77 20.67 -10.70
C LYS A 208 -8.08 21.42 -10.95
N MET A 209 -9.19 20.69 -11.15
CA MET A 209 -10.52 21.29 -11.29
C MET A 209 -10.93 22.11 -10.05
N ALA A 210 -10.59 21.64 -8.85
CA ALA A 210 -10.98 22.29 -7.59
C ALA A 210 -9.99 23.37 -7.10
N LEU A 211 -8.69 23.19 -7.34
CA LEU A 211 -7.61 24.01 -6.77
C LEU A 211 -6.83 24.81 -7.82
N GLY A 212 -7.16 24.64 -9.09
CA GLY A 212 -6.51 25.30 -10.22
C GLY A 212 -5.40 24.46 -10.86
N GLU A 213 -5.06 24.80 -12.10
CA GLU A 213 -4.11 24.04 -12.93
C GLU A 213 -2.70 23.94 -12.35
N ASP A 214 -2.29 24.88 -11.49
CA ASP A 214 -1.00 24.86 -10.77
C ASP A 214 -0.92 23.83 -9.63
N TYR A 215 -2.03 23.18 -9.28
CA TYR A 215 -2.02 22.06 -8.34
C TYR A 215 -1.40 20.83 -9.03
N ASP A 216 -0.10 20.61 -8.84
CA ASP A 216 0.62 19.47 -9.38
C ASP A 216 0.36 18.21 -8.54
N VAL A 217 0.13 17.07 -9.20
CA VAL A 217 0.04 15.77 -8.53
C VAL A 217 1.24 14.90 -8.87
N CYS A 218 1.72 14.97 -10.12
CA CYS A 218 2.90 14.21 -10.56
C CYS A 218 4.17 15.07 -10.56
N GLY A 219 4.22 16.07 -9.67
CA GLY A 219 5.37 16.96 -9.50
C GLY A 219 5.47 18.06 -10.55
N ARG A 220 6.27 19.09 -10.23
CA ARG A 220 6.53 20.21 -11.13
C ARG A 220 7.53 19.92 -12.25
N ASP A 221 8.26 18.82 -12.18
CA ASP A 221 8.98 18.28 -13.34
C ASP A 221 8.06 17.44 -14.25
N GLY A 222 6.82 17.21 -13.81
CA GLY A 222 5.79 16.44 -14.49
C GLY A 222 5.98 14.93 -14.45
N VAL A 223 7.01 14.41 -13.78
CA VAL A 223 7.33 12.97 -13.74
C VAL A 223 7.31 12.42 -12.32
N HIS A 224 7.81 13.17 -11.34
CA HIS A 224 8.07 12.69 -9.99
C HIS A 224 7.04 13.23 -8.99
N PRO A 225 6.01 12.44 -8.61
CA PRO A 225 4.95 12.89 -7.73
C PRO A 225 5.49 13.38 -6.37
N GLY A 226 4.92 14.48 -5.89
CA GLY A 226 5.15 15.01 -4.55
C GLY A 226 4.41 14.21 -3.47
N PRO A 227 4.39 14.70 -2.22
CA PRO A 227 3.70 14.03 -1.12
C PRO A 227 2.23 13.68 -1.42
N ASN A 228 1.50 14.54 -2.12
CA ASN A 228 0.12 14.30 -2.52
C ASN A 228 -0.02 13.08 -3.46
N GLY A 229 0.65 13.07 -4.61
CA GLY A 229 0.56 11.97 -5.57
C GLY A 229 1.13 10.67 -5.00
N GLN A 230 2.20 10.74 -4.22
CA GLN A 230 2.78 9.57 -3.54
C GLN A 230 1.82 8.95 -2.50
N LEU A 231 0.90 9.73 -1.91
CA LEU A 231 -0.16 9.17 -1.07
C LEU A 231 -1.18 8.36 -1.90
N VAL A 232 -1.53 8.83 -3.09
CA VAL A 232 -2.43 8.10 -4.01
C VAL A 232 -1.79 6.75 -4.42
N MET A 233 -0.48 6.75 -4.66
CA MET A 233 0.27 5.52 -4.93
C MET A 233 0.25 4.56 -3.72
N ALA A 234 0.57 5.06 -2.53
CA ALA A 234 0.53 4.25 -1.30
C ALA A 234 -0.86 3.66 -1.05
N TYR A 235 -1.92 4.42 -1.30
CA TYR A 235 -3.31 3.96 -1.23
C TYR A 235 -3.57 2.75 -2.14
N ALA A 236 -3.18 2.82 -3.41
CA ALA A 236 -3.43 1.75 -4.37
C ALA A 236 -2.78 0.43 -3.90
N PHE A 237 -1.52 0.49 -3.46
CA PHE A 237 -0.81 -0.69 -2.96
C PHE A 237 -1.38 -1.19 -1.63
N LEU A 238 -1.65 -0.33 -0.65
CA LEU A 238 -2.18 -0.75 0.65
C LEU A 238 -3.55 -1.43 0.52
N LYS A 239 -4.43 -0.88 -0.34
CA LYS A 239 -5.72 -1.50 -0.65
C LYS A 239 -5.54 -2.89 -1.24
N ALA A 240 -4.67 -3.01 -2.23
CA ALA A 240 -4.43 -4.29 -2.88
C ALA A 240 -3.79 -5.29 -1.93
N LEU A 241 -2.94 -4.86 -0.99
CA LEU A 241 -2.36 -5.72 0.06
C LEU A 241 -3.38 -6.16 1.12
N GLY A 242 -4.65 -5.72 1.02
CA GLY A 242 -5.74 -6.14 1.89
C GLY A 242 -5.92 -5.29 3.13
N CYS A 243 -5.31 -4.11 3.22
CA CYS A 243 -5.58 -3.17 4.30
C CYS A 243 -7.02 -2.66 4.21
N ASP A 244 -7.79 -2.85 5.29
CA ASP A 244 -9.21 -2.51 5.32
C ASP A 244 -9.50 -1.10 5.87
N GLY A 245 -8.51 -0.45 6.50
CA GLY A 245 -8.63 0.87 7.09
C GLY A 245 -9.47 1.00 8.35
N ASN A 246 -9.91 -0.12 8.93
CA ASN A 246 -10.59 -0.09 10.22
C ASN A 246 -9.54 0.02 11.33
N LEU A 247 -9.27 1.23 11.79
CA LEU A 247 -8.23 1.50 12.78
C LEU A 247 -8.77 1.38 14.21
N GLY A 248 -10.07 1.58 14.38
CA GLY A 248 -10.81 1.23 15.59
C GLY A 248 -12.08 2.05 15.77
N THR A 249 -12.87 1.67 16.77
CA THR A 249 -14.06 2.41 17.21
C THR A 249 -13.93 2.77 18.68
N ILE A 250 -14.25 4.01 19.00
CA ILE A 250 -14.42 4.55 20.35
C ILE A 250 -15.89 4.87 20.52
N HIS A 251 -16.55 4.28 21.51
CA HIS A 251 -17.94 4.56 21.82
C HIS A 251 -18.06 5.15 23.22
N ILE A 252 -18.49 6.41 23.28
CA ILE A 252 -18.76 7.13 24.54
C ILE A 252 -20.27 7.11 24.82
N ASP A 253 -20.63 6.65 26.01
CA ASP A 253 -21.98 6.76 26.54
C ASP A 253 -22.06 7.99 27.45
N MET A 254 -22.96 8.91 27.15
CA MET A 254 -23.14 10.13 27.94
C MET A 254 -23.55 9.86 29.40
N SER A 255 -24.06 8.66 29.71
CA SER A 255 -24.33 8.20 31.09
C SER A 255 -23.07 7.79 31.88
N GLY A 256 -21.88 7.76 31.24
CA GLY A 256 -20.58 7.62 31.90
C GLY A 256 -19.76 6.39 31.48
N GLY A 257 -20.25 5.57 30.57
CA GLY A 257 -19.53 4.41 30.03
C GLY A 257 -18.67 4.75 28.80
N THR A 258 -17.57 4.01 28.59
CA THR A 258 -16.81 4.06 27.33
C THR A 258 -16.38 2.65 26.94
N THR A 259 -16.52 2.30 25.66
CA THR A 259 -15.96 1.07 25.09
C THR A 259 -15.09 1.38 23.89
N VAL A 260 -14.08 0.54 23.65
CA VAL A 260 -13.14 0.70 22.54
C VAL A 260 -12.81 -0.66 21.93
N THR A 261 -12.46 -0.68 20.64
CA THR A 261 -12.04 -1.90 19.93
C THR A 261 -10.54 -2.18 20.09
N GLU A 262 -10.06 -3.29 19.51
CA GLU A 262 -8.63 -3.64 19.45
C GLU A 262 -7.77 -2.47 18.95
N GLY A 263 -6.57 -2.34 19.54
CA GLY A 263 -5.66 -1.22 19.30
C GLY A 263 -5.87 -0.03 20.24
N HIS A 264 -6.88 -0.09 21.11
CA HIS A 264 -7.24 0.96 22.05
C HIS A 264 -7.54 0.39 23.44
N LYS A 265 -7.27 1.19 24.47
CA LYS A 265 -7.54 0.84 25.87
C LYS A 265 -8.12 2.05 26.60
N VAL A 266 -9.26 1.86 27.27
CA VAL A 266 -9.81 2.88 28.18
C VAL A 266 -8.94 2.95 29.44
N LEU A 267 -8.45 4.14 29.77
CA LEU A 267 -7.73 4.43 31.01
C LEU A 267 -8.67 4.99 32.08
N SER A 268 -9.55 5.91 31.69
CA SER A 268 -10.58 6.47 32.57
C SER A 268 -11.81 6.88 31.76
N THR A 269 -12.97 6.90 32.41
CA THR A 269 -14.26 7.29 31.83
C THR A 269 -14.99 8.25 32.75
N GLY A 270 -15.81 9.11 32.17
CA GLY A 270 -16.69 10.06 32.85
C GLY A 270 -17.84 10.45 31.92
N ALA A 271 -18.81 11.20 32.43
CA ALA A 271 -19.94 11.66 31.63
C ALA A 271 -19.47 12.47 30.42
N GLY A 272 -19.61 11.90 29.22
CA GLY A 272 -19.14 12.50 27.97
C GLY A 272 -17.63 12.65 27.85
N LYS A 273 -16.80 11.96 28.65
CA LYS A 273 -15.34 12.11 28.59
C LYS A 273 -14.62 10.78 28.77
N ALA A 274 -13.60 10.52 27.97
CA ALA A 274 -12.76 9.34 28.09
C ALA A 274 -11.28 9.67 27.91
N GLU A 275 -10.44 9.08 28.76
CA GLU A 275 -8.99 8.99 28.54
C GLU A 275 -8.67 7.61 27.97
N ILE A 276 -7.93 7.58 26.87
CA ILE A 276 -7.67 6.39 26.07
C ILE A 276 -6.18 6.30 25.77
N GLU A 277 -5.64 5.10 25.80
CA GLU A 277 -4.31 4.78 25.27
C GLU A 277 -4.48 3.98 23.98
N SER A 278 -3.90 4.46 22.89
CA SER A 278 -4.02 3.87 21.56
C SER A 278 -2.67 3.41 21.01
N SER A 279 -2.60 2.17 20.54
CA SER A 279 -1.45 1.62 19.82
C SER A 279 -1.65 1.57 18.30
N ARG A 280 -2.89 1.74 17.81
CA ARG A 280 -3.18 1.95 16.38
C ARG A 280 -3.44 3.42 16.13
N TYR A 281 -2.72 3.98 15.16
CA TYR A 281 -2.75 5.41 14.86
C TYR A 281 -3.65 5.69 13.67
N PRO A 282 -4.25 6.89 13.57
CA PRO A 282 -4.65 7.41 12.28
C PRO A 282 -3.39 7.69 11.45
N PHE A 283 -3.50 7.59 10.13
CA PHE A 283 -2.53 8.22 9.24
C PHE A 283 -2.71 9.73 9.36
N CYS A 284 -1.75 10.41 10.00
CA CYS A 284 -1.81 11.86 10.18
C CYS A 284 -1.45 12.56 8.87
N LEU A 285 -2.41 13.25 8.28
CA LEU A 285 -2.21 14.05 7.07
C LEU A 285 -1.36 15.29 7.38
N ASP A 286 -0.55 15.72 6.43
CA ASP A 286 0.39 16.83 6.59
C ASP A 286 0.15 17.91 5.53
N GLY A 287 0.57 19.13 5.85
CA GLY A 287 0.49 20.30 4.99
C GLY A 287 -0.89 20.96 4.92
N ASP A 288 -0.94 22.01 4.10
CA ASP A 288 -2.12 22.86 3.89
C ASP A 288 -3.20 22.18 3.04
N ALA A 289 -4.46 22.52 3.28
CA ALA A 289 -5.63 21.92 2.61
C ALA A 289 -5.72 22.24 1.11
N LYS A 290 -4.95 23.20 0.60
CA LYS A 290 -4.95 23.64 -0.81
C LYS A 290 -3.59 23.48 -1.50
N SER A 291 -2.52 23.25 -0.75
CA SER A 291 -1.17 23.07 -1.30
C SER A 291 -0.88 21.64 -1.73
N SER A 292 -0.23 21.45 -2.89
CA SER A 292 0.27 20.14 -3.36
C SER A 292 1.48 19.61 -2.57
N GLY A 293 2.11 20.45 -1.74
CA GLY A 293 3.33 20.10 -0.99
C GLY A 293 3.12 19.14 0.17
N GLY A 294 1.88 18.84 0.55
CA GLY A 294 1.53 17.92 1.64
C GLY A 294 0.58 16.81 1.19
N THR A 295 0.21 15.94 2.12
CA THR A 295 -0.73 14.83 1.88
C THR A 295 -2.19 15.24 2.08
N ARG A 296 -2.45 16.34 2.78
CA ARG A 296 -3.80 16.75 3.20
C ARG A 296 -4.72 17.16 2.04
N SER A 297 -4.22 17.95 1.10
CA SER A 297 -5.06 18.52 0.05
C SER A 297 -5.65 17.49 -0.91
N ILE A 298 -4.99 16.33 -1.09
CA ILE A 298 -5.36 15.35 -2.11
C ILE A 298 -6.46 14.39 -1.66
N VAL A 299 -6.64 14.16 -0.35
CA VAL A 299 -7.59 13.14 0.16
C VAL A 299 -9.06 13.51 -0.07
N ALA A 300 -9.36 14.72 -0.51
CA ALA A 300 -10.69 15.10 -0.97
C ALA A 300 -11.04 14.51 -2.36
N TYR A 301 -10.05 14.02 -3.11
CA TYR A 301 -10.19 13.65 -4.52
C TYR A 301 -10.12 12.14 -4.78
N PHE A 302 -9.87 11.34 -3.74
CA PHE A 302 -9.92 9.88 -3.73
C PHE A 302 -10.21 9.36 -2.30
N PRO A 303 -10.74 8.14 -2.12
CA PRO A 303 -11.37 7.74 -0.86
C PRO A 303 -10.39 7.26 0.22
N PHE A 304 -9.28 7.97 0.45
CA PHE A 304 -8.25 7.54 1.41
C PHE A 304 -8.81 7.36 2.82
N ASN A 305 -9.51 8.37 3.33
CA ASN A 305 -10.02 8.32 4.70
C ASN A 305 -11.10 7.26 4.87
N GLN A 306 -11.98 7.14 3.88
CA GLN A 306 -13.09 6.20 3.88
C GLN A 306 -12.58 4.76 3.79
N ASP A 307 -11.46 4.52 3.14
CA ASP A 307 -10.99 3.16 2.88
C ASP A 307 -9.83 2.71 3.76
N LEU A 308 -8.94 3.62 4.17
CA LEU A 308 -7.70 3.27 4.87
C LEU A 308 -7.54 3.95 6.23
N ASN A 309 -8.32 4.97 6.58
CA ASN A 309 -8.00 5.82 7.74
C ASN A 309 -9.23 6.11 8.62
N ARG A 310 -9.84 5.07 9.20
CA ARG A 310 -11.05 5.20 10.02
C ARG A 310 -10.81 4.92 11.50
N ILE A 311 -10.81 5.99 12.30
CA ILE A 311 -11.04 5.92 13.75
C ILE A 311 -12.43 6.48 14.02
N THR A 312 -13.39 5.60 14.27
CA THR A 312 -14.80 5.98 14.40
C THR A 312 -15.14 6.34 15.83
N LEU A 313 -15.66 7.54 16.07
CA LEU A 313 -16.32 7.91 17.33
C LEU A 313 -17.83 7.68 17.21
N LYS A 314 -18.41 6.95 18.16
CA LYS A 314 -19.85 6.84 18.38
C LYS A 314 -20.24 7.43 19.73
N VAL A 315 -21.41 8.05 19.80
CA VAL A 315 -21.97 8.57 21.05
C VAL A 315 -23.40 8.08 21.23
N SER A 316 -23.75 7.64 22.43
CA SER A 316 -25.12 7.28 22.82
C SER A 316 -25.62 8.13 23.99
N HIS A 317 -26.94 8.21 24.13
CA HIS A 317 -27.62 8.93 25.22
C HIS A 317 -27.31 10.44 25.26
N LEU A 318 -27.07 11.06 24.10
CA LEU A 318 -26.92 12.51 24.02
C LEU A 318 -28.30 13.18 24.08
N ASP A 319 -28.53 14.02 25.09
CA ASP A 319 -29.84 14.66 25.33
C ASP A 319 -30.10 15.91 24.47
N SER A 320 -29.07 16.47 23.81
CA SER A 320 -29.17 17.62 22.90
C SER A 320 -29.16 17.22 21.43
N GLU A 321 -29.66 18.07 20.54
CA GLU A 321 -29.61 17.84 19.08
C GLU A 321 -28.18 17.90 18.52
N LYS A 322 -27.28 18.56 19.25
CA LYS A 322 -25.87 18.75 18.86
C LYS A 322 -24.93 18.62 20.03
N ALA A 323 -23.69 18.24 19.76
CA ALA A 323 -22.61 18.26 20.73
C ALA A 323 -21.31 18.78 20.11
N LYS A 324 -20.48 19.40 20.95
CA LYS A 324 -19.08 19.67 20.65
C LYS A 324 -18.25 18.46 21.05
N VAL A 325 -17.46 17.95 20.12
CA VAL A 325 -16.47 16.90 20.37
C VAL A 325 -15.09 17.53 20.34
N THR A 326 -14.33 17.36 21.42
CA THR A 326 -12.94 17.79 21.53
C THR A 326 -12.04 16.56 21.50
N TRP A 327 -11.06 16.56 20.60
CA TRP A 327 -10.03 15.51 20.49
C TRP A 327 -8.66 16.15 20.41
N GLY A 328 -7.85 15.95 21.45
CA GLY A 328 -6.61 16.74 21.61
C GLY A 328 -6.93 18.22 21.82
N GLU A 329 -6.39 19.07 20.95
CA GLU A 329 -6.54 20.54 21.03
C GLU A 329 -7.65 21.09 20.12
N GLU A 330 -8.31 20.23 19.33
CA GLU A 330 -9.31 20.65 18.37
C GLU A 330 -10.72 20.28 18.83
N THR A 331 -11.69 21.13 18.49
CA THR A 331 -13.11 20.94 18.80
C THR A 331 -13.94 21.09 17.52
N GLN A 332 -14.86 20.17 17.30
CA GLN A 332 -15.80 20.17 16.17
C GLN A 332 -17.23 19.98 16.67
N GLU A 333 -18.21 20.56 15.97
CA GLU A 333 -19.63 20.42 16.31
C GLU A 333 -20.29 19.37 15.41
N PHE A 334 -21.09 18.49 16.02
CA PHE A 334 -21.81 17.43 15.33
C PHE A 334 -23.27 17.38 15.77
N THR A 335 -24.13 16.88 14.89
CA THR A 335 -25.49 16.51 15.28
C THR A 335 -25.49 15.19 16.04
N ARG A 336 -26.52 14.97 16.86
CA ARG A 336 -26.76 13.70 17.53
C ARG A 336 -26.75 12.53 16.54
N ALA A 337 -27.47 12.67 15.42
CA ALA A 337 -27.55 11.63 14.41
C ALA A 337 -26.17 11.26 13.81
N GLN A 338 -25.30 12.25 13.58
CA GLN A 338 -23.91 11.99 13.13
C GLN A 338 -23.14 11.20 14.18
N LEU A 339 -23.24 11.56 15.45
CA LEU A 339 -22.52 10.86 16.52
C LEU A 339 -23.08 9.47 16.81
N GLU A 340 -24.39 9.25 16.70
CA GLU A 340 -25.01 7.93 16.87
C GLU A 340 -24.64 6.98 15.72
N SER A 341 -24.63 7.48 14.48
CA SER A 341 -24.20 6.70 13.31
C SER A 341 -22.69 6.43 13.30
N GLY A 342 -21.91 7.41 13.77
CA GLY A 342 -20.46 7.36 13.92
C GLY A 342 -19.74 8.32 12.98
N VAL A 343 -18.76 9.05 13.53
CA VAL A 343 -17.94 10.03 12.77
C VAL A 343 -16.49 9.56 12.70
N ASN A 344 -15.83 9.75 11.55
CA ASN A 344 -14.41 9.42 11.40
C ASN A 344 -13.52 10.55 11.92
N LEU A 345 -12.92 10.37 13.09
CA LEU A 345 -12.06 11.37 13.73
C LEU A 345 -10.87 11.77 12.85
N ALA A 346 -10.26 10.81 12.16
CA ALA A 346 -9.07 11.03 11.32
C ALA A 346 -9.36 11.87 10.06
N GLU A 347 -10.62 11.90 9.62
CA GLU A 347 -11.04 12.70 8.46
C GLU A 347 -11.36 14.15 8.86
N ILE A 348 -11.95 14.33 10.04
CA ILE A 348 -12.58 15.59 10.42
C ILE A 348 -11.63 16.50 11.20
N PHE A 349 -10.78 15.92 12.05
CA PHE A 349 -9.82 16.67 12.86
C PHE A 349 -8.54 16.90 12.07
N GLN A 350 -8.12 18.16 11.95
CA GLN A 350 -6.95 18.51 11.16
C GLN A 350 -5.67 18.19 11.91
N ARG A 351 -5.66 18.46 13.21
CA ARG A 351 -4.60 18.05 14.12
C ARG A 351 -5.10 16.95 15.03
N THR A 352 -4.23 15.98 15.26
CA THR A 352 -4.55 14.81 16.08
C THR A 352 -3.56 14.70 17.24
N PRO A 353 -3.94 14.04 18.35
CA PRO A 353 -3.00 13.68 19.40
C PRO A 353 -1.81 12.81 18.93
N PHE A 354 -1.89 12.25 17.71
CA PHE A 354 -0.93 11.31 17.14
C PHE A 354 0.12 11.99 16.26
N ASP A 355 -0.06 13.27 15.88
CA ASP A 355 0.73 13.91 14.82
C ASP A 355 2.24 13.83 15.09
N THR A 356 2.66 14.06 16.33
CA THR A 356 4.08 13.97 16.71
C THR A 356 4.60 12.53 16.72
N ALA A 357 3.83 11.58 17.25
CA ALA A 357 4.22 10.17 17.25
C ALA A 357 4.32 9.63 15.82
N PHE A 358 3.33 9.91 14.97
CA PHE A 358 3.34 9.47 13.57
C PHE A 358 4.47 10.10 12.76
N ARG A 359 4.77 11.39 12.99
CA ARG A 359 5.94 12.05 12.37
C ARG A 359 7.25 11.37 12.76
N ASN A 360 7.39 10.94 14.01
CA ASN A 360 8.58 10.20 14.47
C ASN A 360 8.71 8.84 13.76
N VAL A 361 7.60 8.12 13.55
CA VAL A 361 7.57 6.89 12.75
C VAL A 361 8.02 7.16 11.32
N LEU A 362 7.42 8.16 10.64
CA LEU A 362 7.81 8.56 9.29
C LEU A 362 9.30 8.92 9.19
N GLN A 363 9.85 9.60 10.20
CA GLN A 363 11.26 9.96 10.25
C GLN A 363 12.16 8.73 10.41
N ALA A 364 11.82 7.80 11.32
CA ALA A 364 12.56 6.56 11.50
C ALA A 364 12.60 5.73 10.21
N VAL A 365 11.44 5.61 9.54
CA VAL A 365 11.33 4.93 8.23
C VAL A 365 12.18 5.65 7.17
N ALA A 366 12.13 6.98 7.10
CA ALA A 366 12.92 7.75 6.13
C ALA A 366 14.43 7.53 6.29
N VAL A 367 14.93 7.49 7.54
CA VAL A 367 16.34 7.21 7.84
C VAL A 367 16.70 5.80 7.39
N LYS A 368 15.86 4.81 7.72
CA LYS A 368 16.08 3.42 7.30
C LYS A 368 16.10 3.28 5.77
N GLN A 369 15.06 3.73 5.09
CA GLN A 369 14.94 3.61 3.63
C GLN A 369 16.05 4.38 2.88
N SER A 370 16.57 5.48 3.45
CA SER A 370 17.74 6.17 2.89
C SER A 370 19.00 5.31 2.94
N TYR A 371 19.20 4.55 4.03
CA TYR A 371 20.27 3.56 4.10
C TYR A 371 20.05 2.41 3.11
N GLU A 372 18.81 1.94 2.95
CA GLU A 372 18.45 0.89 1.99
C GLU A 372 18.81 1.26 0.53
N THR A 373 18.55 2.51 0.10
CA THR A 373 18.98 2.99 -1.23
C THR A 373 20.50 2.86 -1.38
N ASN A 374 21.27 3.38 -0.41
CA ASN A 374 22.73 3.34 -0.46
C ASN A 374 23.28 1.91 -0.44
N MET A 375 22.68 1.05 0.38
CA MET A 375 23.05 -0.35 0.53
C MET A 375 22.87 -1.12 -0.78
N ILE A 376 21.71 -0.99 -1.43
CA ILE A 376 21.42 -1.69 -2.67
C ILE A 376 22.19 -1.07 -3.84
N LYS A 377 21.89 0.19 -4.16
CA LYS A 377 22.39 0.88 -5.34
C LYS A 377 23.89 1.13 -5.30
N GLY A 378 24.40 1.52 -4.14
CA GLY A 378 25.80 1.87 -3.94
C GLY A 378 26.73 0.67 -3.75
N VAL A 379 26.22 -0.47 -3.27
CA VAL A 379 27.07 -1.58 -2.82
C VAL A 379 26.61 -2.94 -3.36
N ILE A 380 25.46 -3.46 -2.91
CA ILE A 380 25.07 -4.85 -3.18
C ILE A 380 24.95 -5.14 -4.68
N THR A 381 24.33 -4.25 -5.44
CA THR A 381 24.17 -4.45 -6.89
C THR A 381 25.52 -4.52 -7.61
N GLN A 382 26.58 -3.92 -7.06
CA GLN A 382 27.92 -3.94 -7.66
C GLN A 382 28.59 -5.32 -7.56
N PHE A 383 28.17 -6.16 -6.61
CA PHE A 383 28.74 -7.50 -6.42
C PHE A 383 28.53 -8.42 -7.63
N ARG A 384 27.48 -8.21 -8.43
CA ARG A 384 27.28 -8.95 -9.69
C ARG A 384 28.41 -8.72 -10.69
N PHE A 385 29.01 -7.52 -10.70
CA PHE A 385 30.13 -7.18 -11.58
C PHE A 385 31.45 -7.74 -11.06
N LEU A 386 31.64 -7.76 -9.74
CA LEU A 386 32.81 -8.41 -9.13
C LEU A 386 32.83 -9.90 -9.44
N ASN A 387 31.68 -10.58 -9.30
CA ASN A 387 31.60 -12.00 -9.61
C ASN A 387 31.93 -12.31 -11.09
N SER A 388 31.49 -11.46 -12.03
CA SER A 388 31.85 -11.62 -13.44
C SER A 388 33.32 -11.31 -13.73
N GLU A 389 33.87 -10.26 -13.15
CA GLU A 389 35.27 -9.82 -13.38
C GLU A 389 36.26 -10.88 -12.89
N PHE A 390 36.01 -11.40 -11.69
CA PHE A 390 36.86 -12.41 -11.06
C PHE A 390 36.44 -13.84 -11.37
N LYS A 391 35.62 -14.06 -12.41
CA LYS A 391 35.21 -15.38 -12.92
C LYS A 391 34.77 -16.33 -11.80
N ASP A 392 33.86 -15.86 -10.96
CA ASP A 392 33.27 -16.65 -9.89
C ASP A 392 34.26 -17.16 -8.81
N ASP A 393 35.39 -16.47 -8.64
CA ASP A 393 36.40 -16.77 -7.62
C ASP A 393 35.82 -16.95 -6.20
N ALA A 394 36.27 -18.00 -5.51
CA ALA A 394 35.72 -18.39 -4.22
C ALA A 394 36.06 -17.40 -3.10
N GLU A 395 37.24 -16.77 -3.13
CA GLU A 395 37.66 -15.79 -2.13
C GLU A 395 36.87 -14.49 -2.31
N VAL A 396 36.68 -14.04 -3.55
CA VAL A 396 35.84 -12.87 -3.86
C VAL A 396 34.40 -13.12 -3.41
N LYS A 397 33.83 -14.30 -3.69
CA LYS A 397 32.49 -14.67 -3.21
C LYS A 397 32.40 -14.61 -1.69
N ALA A 398 33.31 -15.27 -0.97
CA ALA A 398 33.36 -15.25 0.48
C ALA A 398 33.48 -13.81 1.04
N ALA A 399 34.30 -12.96 0.42
CA ALA A 399 34.41 -11.56 0.81
C ALA A 399 33.09 -10.80 0.61
N THR A 400 32.39 -10.98 -0.53
CA THR A 400 31.10 -10.33 -0.75
C THR A 400 30.03 -10.82 0.22
N GLU A 401 30.03 -12.10 0.62
CA GLU A 401 29.13 -12.63 1.65
C GLU A 401 29.37 -11.99 3.03
N VAL A 402 30.63 -11.79 3.41
CA VAL A 402 30.98 -11.06 4.63
C VAL A 402 30.45 -9.62 4.57
N LEU A 403 30.61 -8.94 3.43
CA LEU A 403 30.10 -7.57 3.25
C LEU A 403 28.56 -7.52 3.32
N ARG A 404 27.86 -8.45 2.67
CA ARG A 404 26.38 -8.57 2.75
C ARG A 404 25.93 -8.68 4.19
N LYS A 405 26.55 -9.57 4.97
CA LYS A 405 26.26 -9.74 6.39
C LYS A 405 26.45 -8.44 7.17
N LYS A 406 27.57 -7.73 6.95
CA LYS A 406 27.87 -6.46 7.63
C LYS A 406 26.87 -5.35 7.30
N LEU A 407 26.39 -5.30 6.06
CA LEU A 407 25.36 -4.35 5.66
C LEU A 407 24.01 -4.65 6.34
N MET A 408 23.61 -5.92 6.41
CA MET A 408 22.40 -6.32 7.14
C MET A 408 22.52 -6.09 8.65
N GLU A 409 23.69 -6.34 9.26
CA GLU A 409 23.96 -6.01 10.67
C GLU A 409 23.79 -4.50 10.95
N ARG A 410 24.13 -3.64 9.98
CA ARG A 410 23.89 -2.18 10.07
C ARG A 410 22.44 -1.79 9.79
N HIS A 411 21.72 -2.53 8.95
CA HIS A 411 20.30 -2.32 8.69
C HIS A 411 19.44 -2.65 9.92
N ALA A 412 19.74 -3.76 10.62
CA ALA A 412 18.95 -4.28 11.74
C ALA A 412 18.59 -3.24 12.84
N PRO A 413 19.51 -2.40 13.36
CA PRO A 413 19.14 -1.38 14.33
C PRO A 413 18.23 -0.28 13.75
N LEU A 414 18.30 0.02 12.45
CA LEU A 414 17.40 0.99 11.81
C LEU A 414 15.97 0.44 11.72
N GLU A 415 15.82 -0.85 11.39
CA GLU A 415 14.56 -1.58 11.46
C GLU A 415 13.99 -1.59 12.89
N ALA A 416 14.83 -1.88 13.89
CA ALA A 416 14.42 -1.85 15.29
C ALA A 416 13.96 -0.44 15.73
N ASN A 417 14.62 0.62 15.24
CA ASN A 417 14.23 2.00 15.53
C ASN A 417 12.85 2.36 14.95
N VAL A 418 12.48 1.83 13.77
CA VAL A 418 11.12 2.00 13.24
C VAL A 418 10.09 1.42 14.20
N ARG A 419 10.32 0.18 14.69
CA ARG A 419 9.41 -0.47 15.65
C ARG A 419 9.33 0.30 16.97
N ALA A 420 10.48 0.75 17.49
CA ALA A 420 10.56 1.51 18.73
C ALA A 420 9.91 2.90 18.63
N ALA A 421 9.81 3.48 17.44
CA ALA A 421 9.14 4.75 17.21
C ALA A 421 7.60 4.66 17.34
N VAL A 422 7.03 3.46 17.20
CA VAL A 422 5.60 3.20 17.41
C VAL A 422 5.35 2.99 18.91
N VAL A 423 4.97 4.06 19.60
CA VAL A 423 4.65 4.07 21.04
C VAL A 423 3.16 4.25 21.30
N PRO A 424 2.56 3.64 22.34
CA PRO A 424 1.18 3.95 22.68
C PRO A 424 0.98 5.45 22.95
N VAL A 425 -0.07 6.04 22.39
CA VAL A 425 -0.42 7.45 22.55
C VAL A 425 -1.58 7.57 23.52
N LYS A 426 -1.39 8.31 24.62
CA LYS A 426 -2.47 8.69 25.53
C LYS A 426 -3.16 9.94 25.00
N HIS A 427 -4.49 9.90 24.93
CA HIS A 427 -5.30 11.03 24.47
C HIS A 427 -6.64 11.06 25.18
N THR A 428 -7.34 12.18 25.04
CA THR A 428 -8.66 12.40 25.65
C THR A 428 -9.65 12.81 24.56
N ILE A 429 -10.85 12.26 24.65
CA ILE A 429 -12.02 12.71 23.91
C ILE A 429 -13.06 13.22 24.90
N SER A 430 -13.58 14.41 24.66
CA SER A 430 -14.70 14.99 25.40
C SER A 430 -15.86 15.30 24.46
N VAL A 431 -17.08 15.08 24.92
CA VAL A 431 -18.35 15.32 24.23
C VAL A 431 -19.21 16.19 25.14
N GLU A 432 -19.51 17.39 24.67
CA GLU A 432 -20.24 18.40 25.43
C GLU A 432 -21.53 18.76 24.69
N ALA A 433 -22.68 18.51 25.32
CA ALA A 433 -23.99 18.89 24.78
C ALA A 433 -24.05 20.40 24.51
N VAL A 434 -24.46 20.79 23.30
CA VAL A 434 -24.79 22.19 22.99
C VAL A 434 -26.21 22.45 23.45
N LYS A 435 -26.35 23.41 24.38
CA LYS A 435 -27.64 23.81 24.97
C LYS A 435 -28.47 24.65 24.02
#